data_AF-A0AAW2EX17-F1
#
_entry.id   AF-A0AAW2EX17-F1
#
_cell.length_a   1.000
_cell.length_b   1.000
_cell.length_c   1.000
_cell.angle_alpha   90.00
_cell.angle_beta   90.00
_cell.angle_gamma   90.00
#
_symmetry.space_group_name_H-M   'P 1'
#
loop_
_entity.id
_entity.type
_entity.pdbx_description
1 polymer ?
#
loop_
_entity_poly.entity_id
_entity_poly.type
_entity_poly.pdbx_seq_one_letter_code
_entity_poly.pdbx_strand_id
1 'polypeptide(L)'
;MTQPWFPQISIFKHKNTRAFITHGGLGGTTEAVYYGVPMIGIPLFADQHINVKNYVTKQVAISLHSIYNITEEKLTSALNSILKDPTYR
;
A
#
# COMPACT_ATOMS: atom_id res chain seq x y z
N MET A 1 7.76 -19.15 -5.51
CA MET A 1 7.17 -19.17 -6.86
C MET A 1 6.82 -17.76 -7.26
N THR A 2 7.23 -17.32 -8.44
CA THR A 2 6.84 -16.02 -9.01
C THR A 2 5.64 -16.22 -9.95
N GLN A 3 4.80 -15.19 -10.07
CA GLN A 3 3.72 -15.14 -11.05
C GLN A 3 4.16 -14.30 -12.26
N PRO A 4 3.55 -14.48 -13.45
CA PRO A 4 3.75 -13.58 -14.59
C PRO A 4 3.43 -12.12 -14.23
N TRP A 5 3.94 -11.20 -15.05
CA TRP A 5 3.66 -9.78 -14.89
C TRP A 5 2.15 -9.49 -14.99
N PHE A 6 1.65 -8.65 -14.08
CA PHE A 6 0.27 -8.18 -14.08
C PHE A 6 0.17 -6.75 -14.61
N PRO A 7 -0.89 -6.38 -15.34
CA PRO A 7 -1.13 -5.01 -15.77
C PRO A 7 -1.61 -4.15 -14.58
N GLN A 8 -0.68 -3.64 -13.76
CA GLN A 8 -0.96 -2.93 -12.50
C GLN A 8 -1.97 -1.78 -12.65
N ILE A 9 -1.81 -0.93 -13.67
CA ILE A 9 -2.74 0.18 -13.96
C ILE A 9 -4.17 -0.34 -14.16
N SER A 10 -4.35 -1.42 -14.91
CA SER A 10 -5.67 -2.02 -15.13
C SER A 10 -6.26 -2.57 -13.84
N ILE A 11 -5.42 -3.11 -12.95
CA ILE A 11 -5.83 -3.56 -11.61
C ILE A 11 -6.27 -2.36 -10.77
N PHE A 12 -5.49 -1.28 -10.69
CA PHE A 12 -5.85 -0.11 -9.90
C PHE A 12 -7.11 0.60 -10.41
N LYS A 13 -7.34 0.60 -11.73
CA LYS A 13 -8.58 1.13 -12.32
C LYS A 13 -9.82 0.29 -12.02
N HIS A 14 -9.67 -0.95 -11.58
CA HIS A 14 -10.80 -1.85 -11.39
C HIS A 14 -11.58 -1.51 -10.11
N LYS A 15 -12.92 -1.41 -10.21
CA LYS A 15 -13.82 -1.00 -9.10
C LYS A 15 -13.76 -1.86 -7.84
N ASN A 16 -13.26 -3.09 -7.95
CA ASN A 16 -13.11 -4.01 -6.80
C ASN A 16 -11.75 -3.92 -6.12
N THR A 17 -10.81 -3.13 -6.66
CA THR A 17 -9.51 -2.91 -6.02
C THR A 17 -9.70 -1.96 -4.86
N ARG A 18 -9.38 -2.44 -3.65
CA ARG A 18 -9.67 -1.73 -2.40
C ARG A 18 -8.44 -1.39 -1.56
N ALA A 19 -7.30 -2.01 -1.85
CA ALA A 19 -6.07 -1.80 -1.11
C ALA A 19 -4.87 -2.24 -1.96
N PHE A 20 -3.73 -1.60 -1.75
CA PHE A 20 -2.46 -1.97 -2.36
C PHE A 20 -1.37 -2.16 -1.29
N ILE A 21 -0.88 -3.39 -1.13
CA ILE A 21 0.28 -3.66 -0.27
C ILE A 21 1.54 -3.44 -1.11
N THR A 22 2.39 -2.52 -0.67
CA THR A 22 3.50 -2.02 -1.50
C THR A 22 4.77 -1.79 -0.70
N HIS A 23 5.90 -1.98 -1.37
CA HIS A 23 7.21 -1.62 -0.84
C HIS A 23 7.45 -0.09 -0.79
N GLY A 24 6.58 0.75 -1.35
CA GLY A 24 6.74 2.21 -1.29
C GLY A 24 7.58 2.83 -2.41
N GLY A 25 7.86 2.09 -3.48
CA GLY A 25 8.51 2.62 -4.68
C GLY A 25 7.63 3.63 -5.41
N LEU A 26 8.24 4.75 -5.83
CA LEU A 26 7.54 5.95 -6.32
C LEU A 26 6.55 5.69 -7.47
N GLY A 27 6.90 4.84 -8.44
CA GLY A 27 6.04 4.56 -9.59
C GLY A 27 4.70 3.95 -9.17
N GLY A 28 4.74 2.80 -8.51
CA GLY A 28 3.52 2.10 -8.10
C GLY A 28 2.69 2.87 -7.07
N THR A 29 3.32 3.61 -6.16
CA THR A 29 2.57 4.44 -5.20
C THR A 29 1.95 5.67 -5.84
N THR A 30 2.57 6.27 -6.85
CA THR A 30 1.98 7.38 -7.61
C THR A 30 0.76 6.90 -8.41
N GLU A 31 0.85 5.73 -9.05
CA GLU A 31 -0.29 5.11 -9.74
C GLU A 31 -1.44 4.80 -8.78
N ALA A 32 -1.13 4.24 -7.60
CA ALA A 32 -2.14 3.96 -6.57
C ALA A 32 -2.85 5.24 -6.11
N VAL A 33 -2.11 6.32 -5.84
CA VAL A 33 -2.68 7.63 -5.49
C VAL A 33 -3.55 8.18 -6.63
N TYR A 34 -3.08 8.10 -7.87
CA TYR A 34 -3.82 8.59 -9.05
C TYR A 34 -5.18 7.89 -9.20
N TYR A 35 -5.24 6.58 -8.93
CA TYR A 35 -6.47 5.79 -9.00
C TYR A 35 -7.25 5.72 -7.68
N GLY A 36 -6.84 6.47 -6.64
CA GLY A 36 -7.53 6.49 -5.35
C GLY A 36 -7.48 5.15 -4.61
N VAL A 37 -6.43 4.35 -4.81
CA VAL A 37 -6.24 3.07 -4.12
C VAL A 37 -5.40 3.30 -2.86
N PRO A 38 -5.95 3.11 -1.65
CA PRO A 38 -5.21 3.29 -0.41
C PRO A 38 -4.18 2.18 -0.21
N MET A 39 -3.11 2.46 0.55
CA MET A 39 -1.92 1.60 0.59
C MET A 39 -1.59 1.05 1.99
N ILE A 40 -0.94 -0.11 2.00
CA ILE A 40 -0.21 -0.61 3.17
C ILE A 40 1.27 -0.67 2.77
N GLY A 41 2.08 0.21 3.36
CA GLY A 41 3.50 0.35 3.07
C GLY A 41 4.36 -0.58 3.92
N ILE A 42 5.17 -1.40 3.25
CA ILE A 42 6.20 -2.26 3.84
C ILE A 42 7.55 -1.90 3.19
N PRO A 43 8.20 -0.81 3.63
CA PRO A 43 9.44 -0.37 2.99
C PRO A 43 10.55 -1.41 3.17
N LEU A 44 11.33 -1.62 2.10
CA LEU A 44 12.42 -2.58 2.07
C LEU A 44 13.78 -1.89 2.13
N PHE A 45 13.97 -0.77 1.41
CA PHE A 45 15.25 -0.06 1.38
C PHE A 45 15.13 1.40 0.91
N ALA A 46 16.17 2.18 1.16
CA ALA A 46 16.37 3.53 0.63
C ALA A 46 15.17 4.48 0.83
N ASP A 47 14.77 5.16 -0.24
CA ASP A 47 13.75 6.21 -0.31
C ASP A 47 12.33 5.72 0.02
N GLN A 48 12.08 4.41 -0.10
CA GLN A 48 10.79 3.80 0.23
C GLN A 48 10.28 4.15 1.62
N HIS A 49 11.17 4.27 2.61
CA HIS A 49 10.81 4.64 3.98
C HIS A 49 10.24 6.07 4.03
N ILE A 50 10.85 6.99 3.29
CA ILE A 50 10.43 8.39 3.21
C ILE A 50 9.13 8.49 2.42
N ASN A 51 9.02 7.77 1.30
CA ASN A 51 7.82 7.72 0.48
C ASN A 51 6.61 7.24 1.31
N VAL A 52 6.73 6.09 1.97
CA VAL A 52 5.67 5.55 2.85
C VAL A 52 5.32 6.53 3.97
N LYS A 53 6.31 7.13 4.63
CA LYS A 53 6.06 8.15 5.66
C LYS A 53 5.23 9.32 5.12
N ASN A 54 5.56 9.83 3.94
CA ASN A 54 4.81 10.91 3.30
C ASN A 54 3.36 10.51 2.98
N TYR A 55 3.14 9.27 2.55
CA TYR A 55 1.80 8.74 2.28
C TYR A 55 0.97 8.56 3.55
N VAL A 56 1.60 8.14 4.66
CA VAL A 56 0.94 8.09 5.98
C VAL A 56 0.54 9.50 6.44
N THR A 57 1.42 10.49 6.31
CA THR A 57 1.11 11.90 6.66
C THR A 57 -0.07 12.44 5.86
N LYS A 58 -0.22 12.02 4.60
CA LYS A 58 -1.33 12.40 3.72
C LYS A 58 -2.59 11.55 3.90
N GLN A 59 -2.62 10.63 4.87
CA GLN A 59 -3.74 9.72 5.13
C GLN A 59 -4.12 8.82 3.94
N VAL A 60 -3.15 8.49 3.07
CA VAL A 60 -3.36 7.57 1.93
C VAL A 60 -2.69 6.21 2.13
N ALA A 61 -2.03 6.00 3.28
CA ALA A 61 -1.39 4.73 3.61
C ALA A 61 -1.30 4.46 5.12
N ILE A 62 -1.20 3.18 5.47
CA ILE A 62 -0.70 2.69 6.77
C ILE A 62 0.70 2.12 6.57
N SER A 63 1.63 2.38 7.49
CA SER A 63 2.99 1.82 7.44
C SER A 63 3.13 0.65 8.40
N LEU A 64 3.72 -0.46 7.94
CA LEU A 64 4.21 -1.54 8.79
C LEU A 64 5.69 -1.40 9.15
N HIS A 65 6.31 -0.26 8.80
CA HIS A 65 7.65 0.22 9.14
C HIS A 65 8.84 -0.64 8.71
N SER A 66 8.80 -1.96 8.86
CA SER A 66 9.90 -2.87 8.56
C SER A 66 9.38 -4.27 8.25
N ILE A 67 9.90 -4.87 7.18
CA ILE A 67 9.60 -6.26 6.81
C ILE A 67 9.98 -7.27 7.90
N TYR A 68 10.95 -6.96 8.76
CA TYR A 68 11.48 -7.87 9.79
C TYR A 68 10.58 -8.00 11.02
N ASN A 69 9.56 -7.15 11.16
CA ASN A 69 8.67 -7.16 12.32
C ASN A 69 7.18 -7.26 11.91
N ILE A 70 6.92 -7.89 10.76
CA ILE A 70 5.57 -8.16 10.29
C ILE A 70 5.09 -9.47 10.89
N THR A 71 3.89 -9.42 11.46
CA THR A 71 3.14 -10.58 11.93
C THR A 71 1.80 -10.63 11.19
N GLU A 72 1.16 -11.80 11.19
CA GLU A 72 -0.20 -11.96 10.66
C GLU A 72 -1.17 -10.95 11.29
N GLU A 73 -1.10 -10.78 12.61
CA GLU A 73 -1.93 -9.85 13.36
C GLU A 73 -1.76 -8.40 12.88
N LYS A 74 -0.52 -7.93 12.74
CA LYS A 74 -0.24 -6.56 12.27
C LYS A 74 -0.75 -6.33 10.86
N LEU A 75 -0.51 -7.28 9.96
CA LEU A 75 -0.97 -7.18 8.58
C LEU A 75 -2.50 -7.21 8.50
N THR A 76 -3.13 -8.10 9.26
CA THR A 76 -4.59 -8.23 9.34
C THR A 76 -5.23 -6.97 9.93
N SER A 77 -4.63 -6.37 10.95
CA SER A 77 -5.09 -5.12 11.55
C SER A 77 -4.98 -3.94 10.56
N ALA A 78 -3.84 -3.80 9.88
CA ALA A 78 -3.65 -2.78 8.86
C ALA A 78 -4.64 -2.93 7.69
N LEU A 79 -4.84 -4.16 7.21
CA LEU A 79 -5.82 -4.45 6.16
C LEU A 79 -7.24 -4.13 6.59
N ASN A 80 -7.64 -4.57 7.78
CA ASN A 80 -8.97 -4.24 8.32
C ASN A 80 -9.18 -2.74 8.47
N SER A 81 -8.15 -2.00 8.89
CA SER A 81 -8.21 -0.53 9.01
C SER A 81 -8.48 0.10 7.65
N ILE A 82 -7.67 -0.21 6.63
CA ILE A 82 -7.87 0.30 5.25
C ILE A 82 -9.26 -0.07 4.69
N LEU A 83 -9.75 -1.28 4.98
CA LEU A 83 -11.01 -1.76 4.41
C LEU A 83 -12.25 -1.20 5.12
N LYS A 84 -12.16 -0.85 6.41
CA LYS A 84 -13.32 -0.48 7.25
C LYS A 84 -13.38 1.00 7.58
N ASP A 85 -12.24 1.68 7.65
CA ASP A 85 -12.18 3.12 7.93
C ASP A 85 -12.53 3.90 6.64
N PRO A 86 -13.61 4.71 6.65
CA PRO A 86 -14.04 5.46 5.47
C PRO A 86 -13.06 6.57 5.07
N THR A 87 -12.10 6.96 5.92
CA THR A 87 -11.11 7.99 5.57
C THR A 87 -10.12 7.55 4.48
N TYR A 88 -9.98 6.24 4.25
CA TYR A 88 -9.17 5.68 3.17
C TYR A 88 -9.95 5.42 1.86
N ARG A 89 -11.19 5.93 1.75
CA ARG A 89 -12.07 5.76 0.58
C ARG A 89 -12.49 7.08 -0.05
#